data_AF-A0A0T1WIC6-F1
#
_entry.id   AF-A0A0T1WIC6-F1
#
_cell.length_a   1.000
_cell.length_b   1.000
_cell.length_c   1.000
_cell.angle_alpha   90.00
_cell.angle_beta   90.00
_cell.angle_gamma   90.00
#
_symmetry.space_group_name_H-M   'P 1'
#
loop_
_entity.id
_entity.type
_entity.pdbx_description
1 polymer ?
#
loop_
_entity_poly.entity_id
_entity_poly.type
_entity_poly.pdbx_seq_one_letter_code
_entity_poly.pdbx_strand_id
1 'polypeptide(L)'
;MPDPLNDDDDVRPADAWHFDDFVLDTRRAELRRGDERVSVEPQVFAVITELVRHHDRFVTRAELFDSVWGGRFVGNAALSSRIMAARRALGDDGESQRYIRTVRGRGYLFVGRLSRTA
;
A
#
# COMPACT_ATOMS: atom_id res chain seq x y z
N MET A 1 -19.89 26.73 -25.45
CA MET A 1 -19.77 26.95 -24.00
C MET A 1 -19.25 25.63 -23.40
N PRO A 2 -17.98 25.52 -23.01
CA PRO A 2 -17.52 24.42 -22.16
C PRO A 2 -17.94 24.71 -20.70
N ASP A 3 -18.38 23.68 -19.98
CA ASP A 3 -18.79 23.74 -18.57
C ASP A 3 -17.60 24.08 -17.64
N PRO A 4 -17.72 25.10 -16.77
CA PRO A 4 -16.75 25.42 -15.72
C PRO A 4 -17.11 24.73 -14.40
N LEU A 5 -17.19 23.39 -14.42
CA LEU A 5 -17.44 22.58 -13.23
C LEU A 5 -16.36 21.51 -13.11
N ASN A 6 -15.17 21.90 -12.66
CA ASN A 6 -14.53 21.22 -11.53
C ASN A 6 -13.43 22.09 -10.90
N ASP A 7 -13.83 23.28 -10.41
CA ASP A 7 -13.12 24.01 -9.37
C ASP A 7 -13.44 23.40 -8.00
N ASP A 8 -12.96 22.19 -7.72
CA ASP A 8 -12.98 21.52 -6.40
C ASP A 8 -12.06 20.30 -6.55
N ASP A 9 -10.78 20.38 -6.19
CA ASP A 9 -10.37 20.18 -4.80
C ASP A 9 -8.99 20.85 -4.59
N ASP A 10 -8.97 21.85 -3.72
CA ASP A 10 -7.81 22.36 -3.00
C ASP A 10 -7.12 21.20 -2.26
N VAL A 11 -6.25 20.42 -2.92
CA VAL A 11 -5.48 19.35 -2.26
C VAL A 11 -4.35 20.00 -1.46
N ARG A 12 -4.68 20.54 -0.29
CA ARG A 12 -3.74 20.70 0.83
C ARG A 12 -3.05 19.36 1.11
N PRO A 13 -1.78 19.33 1.55
CA PRO A 13 -0.96 18.14 1.85
C PRO A 13 -1.76 16.85 1.99
N ALA A 14 -1.96 16.13 0.89
CA ALA A 14 -2.54 14.81 0.96
C ALA A 14 -1.55 13.92 1.69
N ASP A 15 -1.99 13.07 2.63
CA ASP A 15 -1.18 11.95 3.14
C ASP A 15 -1.08 10.87 2.04
N ALA A 16 -0.57 11.28 0.88
CA ALA A 16 -0.41 10.52 -0.34
C ALA A 16 1.07 10.18 -0.51
N TRP A 17 1.30 8.89 -0.72
CA TRP A 17 2.62 8.35 -0.97
C TRP A 17 2.76 8.04 -2.45
N HIS A 18 3.82 8.55 -3.05
CA HIS A 18 4.17 8.30 -4.43
C HIS A 18 5.34 7.33 -4.50
N PHE A 19 5.25 6.32 -5.35
CA PHE A 19 6.35 5.41 -5.65
C PHE A 19 6.22 4.91 -7.09
N ASP A 20 7.27 5.10 -7.88
CA ASP A 20 7.23 4.90 -9.34
C ASP A 20 5.97 5.54 -9.95
N ASP A 21 5.14 4.77 -10.65
CA ASP A 21 3.88 5.24 -11.26
C ASP A 21 2.67 5.17 -10.31
N PHE A 22 2.87 4.76 -9.06
CA PHE A 22 1.78 4.56 -8.11
C PHE A 22 1.59 5.75 -7.18
N VAL A 23 0.31 6.01 -6.87
CA VAL A 23 -0.11 6.97 -5.86
C VAL A 23 -1.01 6.25 -4.86
N LEU A 24 -0.58 6.20 -3.61
CA LEU A 24 -1.33 5.64 -2.49
C LEU A 24 -1.89 6.77 -1.64
N ASP A 25 -3.19 7.04 -1.78
CA ASP A 25 -3.91 8.00 -0.97
C ASP A 25 -4.48 7.31 0.27
N THR A 26 -3.86 7.56 1.43
CA THR A 26 -4.27 6.92 2.68
C THR A 26 -5.54 7.50 3.29
N ARG A 27 -5.98 8.70 2.86
CA ARG A 27 -7.23 9.32 3.32
C ARG A 27 -8.43 8.79 2.55
N ARG A 28 -8.28 8.65 1.23
CA ARG A 28 -9.33 8.14 0.34
C ARG A 28 -9.35 6.61 0.27
N ALA A 29 -8.39 5.94 0.90
CA ALA A 29 -8.17 4.50 0.81
C ALA A 29 -8.07 4.02 -0.65
N GLU A 30 -7.34 4.79 -1.47
CA GLU A 30 -7.28 4.60 -2.92
C GLU A 30 -5.84 4.37 -3.39
N LEU A 31 -5.66 3.34 -4.22
CA LEU A 31 -4.41 3.07 -4.93
C LEU A 31 -4.62 3.40 -6.39
N ARG A 32 -3.74 4.23 -6.96
CA ARG A 32 -3.74 4.60 -8.38
C ARG A 32 -2.43 4.20 -9.02
N ARG A 33 -2.46 3.89 -10.31
CA ARG A 33 -1.29 3.68 -11.17
C ARG A 33 -1.45 4.59 -12.38
N GLY A 34 -0.65 5.65 -12.45
CA GLY A 34 -0.90 6.77 -13.36
C GLY A 34 -2.30 7.34 -13.13
N ASP A 35 -3.12 7.36 -14.18
CA ASP A 35 -4.50 7.86 -14.12
C ASP A 35 -5.54 6.78 -13.75
N GLU A 36 -5.15 5.51 -13.72
CA GLU A 36 -6.07 4.41 -13.46
C GLU A 36 -6.17 4.07 -11.97
N ARG A 37 -7.38 3.83 -11.48
CA ARG A 37 -7.61 3.31 -10.13
C ARG A 37 -7.37 1.80 -10.08
N VAL A 38 -6.49 1.38 -9.18
CA VAL A 38 -6.21 -0.04 -8.93
C VAL A 38 -7.15 -0.52 -7.83
N SER A 39 -8.19 -1.26 -8.23
CA SER A 39 -9.13 -1.84 -7.28
C SER A 39 -8.46 -2.96 -6.48
N VAL A 40 -8.40 -2.79 -5.16
CA VAL A 40 -7.81 -3.74 -4.22
C VAL A 40 -8.77 -4.03 -3.08
N GLU A 41 -8.68 -5.24 -2.52
CA GLU A 41 -9.43 -5.56 -1.30
C GLU A 41 -8.99 -4.64 -0.13
N PRO A 42 -9.90 -4.26 0.79
CA PRO A 42 -9.56 -3.39 1.92
C PRO A 42 -8.38 -3.89 2.77
N GLN A 43 -8.30 -5.21 2.98
CA GLN A 43 -7.17 -5.83 3.70
C GLN A 43 -5.85 -5.73 2.94
N VAL A 44 -5.90 -5.82 1.61
CA VAL A 44 -4.72 -5.69 0.76
C VAL A 44 -4.23 -4.25 0.77
N PHE A 45 -5.15 -3.28 0.67
CA PHE A 45 -4.86 -1.87 0.83
C PHE A 45 -4.22 -1.55 2.19
N ALA A 46 -4.78 -2.10 3.27
CA ALA A 46 -4.27 -1.92 4.62
C ALA A 46 -2.83 -2.48 4.76
N VAL A 47 -2.54 -3.66 4.20
CA VAL A 47 -1.17 -4.21 4.15
C VAL A 47 -0.21 -3.26 3.44
N ILE A 48 -0.57 -2.77 2.25
CA ILE A 48 0.30 -1.85 1.48
C ILE A 48 0.54 -0.57 2.29
N THR A 49 -0.52 -0.02 2.87
CA THR A 49 -0.45 1.20 3.68
C THR A 49 0.45 1.03 4.90
N GLU A 50 0.33 -0.09 5.61
CA GLU A 50 1.15 -0.38 6.78
C GLU A 50 2.64 -0.49 6.43
N LEU A 51 2.95 -1.14 5.31
CA LEU A 51 4.32 -1.29 4.81
C LEU A 51 4.91 0.05 4.35
N VAL A 52 4.13 0.87 3.65
CA VAL A 52 4.57 2.19 3.16
C VAL A 52 4.76 3.18 4.32
N ARG A 53 3.85 3.19 5.30
CA ARG A 53 3.98 4.02 6.52
C ARG A 53 5.24 3.71 7.32
N HIS A 54 5.67 2.45 7.29
CA HIS A 54 6.86 1.95 7.98
C HIS A 54 8.02 1.63 7.02
N HIS A 55 8.12 2.31 5.88
CA HIS A 55 9.14 1.98 4.87
C HIS A 55 10.60 2.07 5.37
N ASP A 56 10.85 2.77 6.47
CA ASP A 56 12.14 2.88 7.14
C ASP A 56 12.53 1.61 7.94
N ARG A 57 11.57 0.73 8.26
CA ARG A 57 11.80 -0.47 9.06
C ARG A 57 11.01 -1.69 8.57
N PHE A 58 11.45 -2.88 8.93
CA PHE A 58 10.64 -4.06 8.63
C PHE A 58 9.41 -4.09 9.55
N VAL A 59 8.27 -4.45 8.98
CA VAL A 59 7.02 -4.71 9.69
C VAL A 59 6.91 -6.20 9.96
N THR A 60 6.76 -6.57 11.22
CA THR A 60 6.63 -7.97 11.63
C THR A 60 5.27 -8.55 11.24
N ARG A 61 5.18 -9.87 11.21
CA ARG A 61 3.88 -10.53 10.96
C ARG A 61 2.85 -10.17 12.01
N ALA A 62 3.27 -10.04 13.28
CA ALA A 62 2.40 -9.67 14.38
C ALA A 62 1.83 -8.25 14.19
N GLU A 63 2.66 -7.30 13.79
CA GLU A 63 2.21 -5.93 13.48
C GLU A 63 1.24 -5.88 12.30
N LEU A 64 1.52 -6.63 11.22
CA LEU A 64 0.57 -6.74 10.11
C LEU A 64 -0.75 -7.39 10.54
N PHE A 65 -0.70 -8.41 11.40
CA PHE A 65 -1.90 -9.04 11.94
C PHE A 65 -2.71 -8.07 12.80
N ASP A 66 -2.05 -7.32 13.66
CA ASP A 66 -2.70 -6.36 14.54
C ASP A 66 -3.31 -5.20 13.75
N SER A 67 -2.53 -4.59 12.85
CA SER A 67 -2.98 -3.45 12.03
C SER A 67 -4.12 -3.81 11.05
N VAL A 68 -4.02 -4.96 10.36
CA VAL A 68 -4.96 -5.31 9.27
C VAL A 68 -6.15 -6.13 9.76
N TRP A 69 -6.00 -6.92 10.82
CA TRP A 69 -7.05 -7.80 11.34
C TRP A 69 -7.51 -7.45 12.77
N GLY A 70 -6.97 -6.41 13.40
CA GLY A 70 -7.44 -5.90 14.70
C GLY A 70 -7.35 -6.94 15.81
N GLY A 71 -6.24 -7.70 15.85
CA GLY A 71 -6.01 -8.74 16.85
C GLY A 71 -6.73 -10.08 16.61
N ARG A 72 -7.42 -10.26 15.47
CA ARG A 72 -7.96 -11.59 15.11
C ARG A 72 -6.84 -12.55 14.76
N PHE A 73 -6.86 -13.73 15.37
CA PHE A 73 -5.97 -14.84 14.99
C PHE A 73 -6.34 -15.35 13.60
N VAL A 74 -5.53 -14.96 12.61
CA VAL A 74 -5.58 -15.50 11.26
C VAL A 74 -4.31 -16.30 10.97
N GLY A 75 -4.41 -17.34 10.15
CA GLY A 75 -3.27 -18.20 9.83
C GLY A 75 -2.22 -17.50 8.96
N ASN A 76 -0.98 -17.99 9.00
CA ASN A 76 0.11 -17.51 8.13
C ASN A 76 -0.27 -17.54 6.64
N ALA A 77 -1.12 -18.48 6.23
CA ALA A 77 -1.62 -18.58 4.85
C ALA A 77 -2.43 -17.35 4.43
N ALA A 78 -3.26 -16.79 5.33
CA ALA A 78 -4.04 -15.59 5.04
C ALA A 78 -3.13 -14.37 4.84
N LEU A 79 -2.13 -14.18 5.73
CA LEU A 79 -1.14 -13.12 5.57
C LEU A 79 -0.38 -13.25 4.26
N SER A 80 0.07 -14.47 3.95
CA SER A 80 0.82 -14.75 2.72
C SER A 80 -0.03 -14.45 1.48
N SER A 81 -1.31 -14.83 1.49
CA SER A 81 -2.26 -14.51 0.42
C SER A 81 -2.45 -13.00 0.23
N ARG A 82 -2.59 -12.24 1.32
CA ARG A 82 -2.75 -10.77 1.25
C ARG A 82 -1.47 -10.07 0.80
N ILE A 83 -0.30 -10.57 1.18
CA ILE A 83 0.99 -10.09 0.68
C ILE A 83 1.13 -10.38 -0.83
N MET A 84 0.72 -11.56 -1.29
CA MET A 84 0.73 -11.87 -2.73
C MET A 84 -0.23 -10.98 -3.51
N ALA A 85 -1.43 -10.74 -2.99
CA ALA A 85 -2.38 -9.82 -3.59
C ALA A 85 -1.86 -8.37 -3.60
N ALA A 86 -1.18 -7.93 -2.53
CA ALA A 86 -0.53 -6.63 -2.46
C ALA A 86 0.56 -6.50 -3.52
N ARG A 87 1.44 -7.50 -3.65
CA ARG A 87 2.44 -7.54 -4.72
C ARG A 87 1.81 -7.43 -6.10
N ARG A 88 0.78 -8.24 -6.37
CA ARG A 88 0.07 -8.23 -7.64
C ARG A 88 -0.57 -6.87 -7.96
N ALA A 89 -1.13 -6.19 -6.96
CA ALA A 89 -1.69 -4.85 -7.12
C ALA A 89 -0.62 -3.81 -7.48
N LEU A 90 0.59 -3.95 -6.93
CA LEU A 90 1.73 -3.09 -7.23
C LEU A 90 2.49 -3.51 -8.50
N GLY A 91 2.04 -4.55 -9.21
CA GLY A 91 2.80 -5.12 -10.33
C GLY A 91 4.14 -5.73 -9.91
N ASP A 92 4.32 -6.01 -8.61
CA ASP A 92 5.45 -6.75 -8.06
C ASP A 92 5.20 -8.26 -8.17
N ASP A 93 6.28 -9.01 -8.21
CA ASP A 93 6.28 -10.44 -8.11
C ASP A 93 7.23 -10.89 -7.00
N GLY A 94 7.00 -12.05 -6.42
CA GLY A 94 7.79 -12.55 -5.29
C GLY A 94 9.27 -12.79 -5.61
N GLU A 95 9.65 -12.79 -6.89
CA GLU A 95 11.03 -12.96 -7.36
C GLU A 95 11.74 -11.62 -7.51
N SER A 96 11.10 -10.62 -8.13
CA SER A 96 11.69 -9.29 -8.31
C SER A 96 11.67 -8.44 -7.04
N GLN A 97 10.67 -8.62 -6.15
CA GLN A 97 10.54 -7.95 -4.84
C GLN A 97 10.84 -6.45 -4.88
N ARG A 98 10.37 -5.76 -5.94
CA ARG A 98 10.65 -4.34 -6.18
C ARG A 98 10.02 -3.42 -5.16
N TYR A 99 8.88 -3.82 -4.61
CA TYR A 99 8.14 -3.02 -3.64
C TYR A 99 8.11 -3.72 -2.28
N ILE A 100 7.73 -5.00 -2.25
CA ILE A 100 7.52 -5.72 -0.99
C ILE A 100 8.57 -6.83 -0.85
N ARG A 101 9.60 -6.56 -0.05
CA ARG A 101 10.66 -7.53 0.26
C ARG A 101 10.30 -8.40 1.45
N THR A 102 10.45 -9.72 1.31
CA THR A 102 10.29 -10.66 2.43
C THR A 102 11.62 -10.83 3.17
N VAL A 103 11.64 -10.48 4.45
CA VAL A 103 12.79 -10.71 5.34
C VAL A 103 12.53 -11.99 6.13
N ARG A 104 13.19 -13.09 5.72
CA ARG A 104 13.02 -14.41 6.34
C ARG A 104 13.22 -14.33 7.86
N GLY A 105 12.27 -14.88 8.61
CA GLY A 105 12.27 -14.90 10.07
C GLY A 105 11.93 -13.58 10.76
N ARG A 106 11.76 -12.46 10.04
CA ARG A 106 11.43 -11.15 10.64
C ARG A 106 10.09 -10.60 10.20
N GLY A 107 9.82 -10.55 8.90
CA GLY A 107 8.61 -9.92 8.37
C GLY A 107 8.77 -9.42 6.94
N TYR A 108 8.25 -8.22 6.69
CA TYR A 108 8.19 -7.61 5.37
C TYR A 108 8.69 -6.17 5.42
N LEU A 109 9.30 -5.71 4.34
CA LEU A 109 9.81 -4.35 4.23
C LEU A 109 9.37 -3.75 2.90
N PHE A 110 8.90 -2.51 2.93
CA PHE A 110 8.72 -1.75 1.71
C PHE A 110 10.07 -1.22 1.23
N VAL A 111 10.49 -1.58 0.03
CA VAL A 111 11.79 -1.19 -0.56
C VAL A 111 11.65 -0.27 -1.77
N GLY A 112 10.43 0.03 -2.19
CA GLY A 112 10.18 0.98 -3.26
C GLY A 112 10.64 2.39 -2.87
N ARG A 113 11.09 3.17 -3.85
CA ARG A 113 11.47 4.57 -3.64
C ARG A 113 10.20 5.39 -3.40
N LEU A 114 10.04 5.88 -2.18
CA LEU A 114 8.88 6.68 -1.77
C LEU A 114 9.18 8.17 -1.82
N SER A 115 8.17 8.95 -2.20
CA SER A 115 8.08 10.39 -1.99
C SER A 115 6.75 10.70 -1.32
N ARG A 116 6.75 11.57 -0.31
CA ARG A 116 5.51 12.03 0.32
C ARG A 116 5.18 13.40 -0.23
N THR A 117 3.98 13.57 -0.76
CA THR A 117 3.48 14.90 -1.09
C THR A 117 2.94 15.52 0.20
N ALA A 118 3.34 16.76 0.47
CA ALA A 118 2.97 17.53 1.66
C ALA A 118 2.35 18.87 1.24
#